data_AF-A0A0U1M122-F1
#
_entry.id   AF-A0A0U1M122-F1
#
_cell.length_a   1.000
_cell.length_b   1.000
_cell.length_c   1.000
_cell.angle_alpha   90.00
_cell.angle_beta   90.00
_cell.angle_gamma   90.00
#
_symmetry.space_group_name_H-M   'P 1'
#
loop_
_entity.id
_entity.type
_entity.pdbx_description
1 polymer ?
#
loop_
_entity_poly.entity_id
_entity_poly.type
_entity_poly.pdbx_seq_one_letter_code
_entity_poly.pdbx_strand_id
1 'polypeptide(L)'
;MKLVISDLVAYSALGVVVAGQDVNDTANGMADVIQGKADCASVAAIFARGTFDSGNIGVWVGPQFFEELSARIPSVTLQGVDSTAYKADLDGYLSDGGSSDGAASLASTVNDYNSKCPDSAIVVSGWSQGALVAHKALEQVSSAALNKVAALVTFGDPNGVFSNISLPTSIPSSSFSSSCVTGTVFDPLCAQLPGDFKFPTLISDIVGPFASLPHITVGAQQAEAAASLVAQFPGQLADSWDSFVSNLAPEQFVRLMLTPQHFTYGNNGMAAEAADFVAGLSAVQSAQ
;
A
#
# COMPACT_ATOMS: atom_id res chain seq x y z
N MET A 1 -10.35 19.10 27.07
CA MET A 1 -11.32 19.29 25.97
C MET A 1 -12.08 17.98 25.82
N LYS A 2 -13.35 17.89 26.24
CA LYS A 2 -14.16 16.67 26.08
C LYS A 2 -14.72 16.69 24.66
N LEU A 3 -14.21 15.83 23.78
CA LEU A 3 -14.81 15.62 22.46
C LEU A 3 -16.19 14.98 22.65
N VAL A 4 -17.20 15.54 22.02
CA VAL A 4 -18.52 14.92 21.87
C VAL A 4 -18.54 14.30 20.47
N ILE A 5 -18.53 12.97 20.41
CA ILE A 5 -18.61 12.16 19.19
C ILE A 5 -20.08 12.14 18.72
N SER A 6 -20.62 13.29 18.33
CA SER A 6 -22.06 13.40 17.99
C SER A 6 -22.36 13.66 16.52
N ASP A 7 -21.36 13.92 15.67
CA ASP A 7 -21.61 14.31 14.26
C ASP A 7 -21.06 13.30 13.23
N LEU A 8 -21.15 11.99 13.52
CA LEU A 8 -20.98 10.94 12.51
C LEU A 8 -22.34 10.66 11.86
N VAL A 9 -22.61 11.35 10.75
CA VAL A 9 -23.77 11.06 9.91
C VAL A 9 -23.55 9.69 9.27
N ALA A 10 -24.38 8.71 9.64
CA ALA A 10 -24.47 7.44 8.94
C ALA A 10 -24.96 7.68 7.51
N TYR A 11 -24.07 7.50 6.52
CA TYR A 11 -24.44 7.53 5.11
C TYR A 11 -24.99 6.16 4.71
N SER A 12 -26.30 6.09 4.45
CA SER A 12 -26.89 4.99 3.72
C SER A 12 -26.57 5.17 2.23
N ALA A 13 -25.60 4.43 1.72
CA ALA A 13 -25.33 4.38 0.28
C ALA A 13 -26.50 3.66 -0.42
N LEU A 14 -27.33 4.40 -1.16
CA LEU A 14 -28.18 3.81 -2.19
C LEU A 14 -27.29 3.49 -3.39
N GLY A 15 -26.67 2.31 -3.37
CA GLY A 15 -25.86 1.82 -4.47
C GLY A 15 -26.73 1.36 -5.65
N VAL A 16 -26.46 1.88 -6.84
CA VAL A 16 -26.84 1.18 -8.08
C VAL A 16 -25.93 -0.04 -8.17
N VAL A 17 -26.50 -1.24 -8.04
CA VAL A 17 -25.78 -2.50 -8.30
C VAL A 17 -25.56 -2.60 -9.80
N VAL A 18 -24.45 -2.04 -10.28
CA VAL A 18 -23.86 -2.48 -11.55
C VAL A 18 -23.13 -3.78 -11.22
N ALA A 19 -23.44 -4.87 -11.92
CA ALA A 19 -22.68 -6.11 -11.82
C ALA A 19 -21.22 -5.83 -12.21
N GLY A 20 -20.37 -5.57 -11.21
CA GLY A 20 -18.93 -5.40 -11.37
C GLY A 20 -18.24 -6.75 -11.31
N GLN A 21 -17.10 -6.87 -11.99
CA GLN A 21 -16.19 -8.02 -11.83
C GLN A 21 -15.80 -8.15 -10.35
N ASP A 22 -15.81 -9.38 -9.82
CA ASP A 22 -15.23 -9.68 -8.51
C ASP A 22 -13.72 -9.44 -8.58
N VAL A 23 -13.22 -8.33 -8.02
CA VAL A 23 -11.79 -8.13 -7.81
C VAL A 23 -11.36 -9.07 -6.68
N ASN A 24 -10.33 -9.88 -6.95
CA ASN A 24 -9.73 -10.74 -5.94
C ASN A 24 -8.80 -9.90 -5.06
N ASP A 25 -9.11 -9.78 -3.77
CA ASP A 25 -8.34 -9.03 -2.78
C ASP A 25 -7.30 -9.91 -2.04
N THR A 26 -7.09 -11.14 -2.51
CA THR A 26 -6.10 -12.08 -1.98
C THR A 26 -5.17 -12.68 -3.03
N ALA A 27 -3.90 -12.81 -2.71
CA ALA A 27 -2.90 -13.52 -3.52
C ALA A 27 -1.96 -14.35 -2.63
N ASN A 28 -1.75 -15.62 -2.98
CA ASN A 28 -1.01 -16.61 -2.17
C ASN A 28 -0.01 -17.44 -2.98
N GLY A 29 0.41 -16.95 -4.15
CA GLY A 29 1.22 -17.71 -5.10
C GLY A 29 2.60 -18.07 -4.56
N MET A 30 3.29 -17.15 -3.85
CA MET A 30 4.59 -17.47 -3.22
C MET A 30 4.42 -18.52 -2.13
N ALA A 31 3.36 -18.42 -1.31
CA ALA A 31 3.05 -19.38 -0.26
C ALA A 31 2.81 -20.79 -0.83
N ASP A 32 2.13 -20.92 -1.97
CA ASP A 32 1.92 -22.21 -2.64
C ASP A 32 3.24 -22.81 -3.13
N VAL A 33 4.17 -22.00 -3.65
CA VAL A 33 5.51 -22.45 -4.05
C VAL A 33 6.36 -22.88 -2.84
N ILE A 34 6.35 -22.09 -1.77
CA ILE A 34 7.05 -22.41 -0.50
C ILE A 34 6.57 -23.76 0.05
N GLN A 35 5.26 -24.02 -0.04
CA GLN A 35 4.63 -25.28 0.40
C GLN A 35 4.81 -26.45 -0.60
N GLY A 36 5.46 -26.22 -1.74
CA GLY A 36 5.68 -27.24 -2.77
C GLY A 36 4.41 -27.63 -3.54
N LYS A 37 3.40 -26.75 -3.57
CA LYS A 37 2.16 -26.93 -4.34
C LYS A 37 2.24 -26.36 -5.75
N ALA A 38 3.23 -25.52 -6.02
CA ALA A 38 3.50 -24.91 -7.32
C ALA A 38 5.01 -24.84 -7.58
N ASP A 39 5.39 -24.71 -8.86
CA ASP A 39 6.77 -24.54 -9.29
C ASP A 39 7.23 -23.08 -9.16
N CYS A 40 8.54 -22.86 -9.11
CA CYS A 40 9.12 -21.51 -9.08
C CYS A 40 8.74 -20.72 -10.35
N ALA A 41 8.29 -19.48 -10.17
CA ALA A 41 8.16 -18.50 -11.24
C ALA A 41 9.48 -17.74 -11.46
N SER A 42 9.71 -17.18 -12.65
CA SER A 42 10.90 -16.35 -12.89
C SER A 42 10.86 -15.06 -12.08
N VAL A 43 9.67 -14.53 -11.84
CA VAL A 43 9.44 -13.34 -11.02
C VAL A 43 8.48 -13.66 -9.89
N ALA A 44 8.77 -13.17 -8.70
CA ALA A 44 7.85 -13.17 -7.57
C ALA A 44 7.58 -11.74 -7.12
N ALA A 45 6.31 -11.38 -6.98
CA ALA A 45 5.91 -10.06 -6.48
C ALA A 45 5.12 -10.22 -5.18
N ILE A 46 5.56 -9.50 -4.15
CA ILE A 46 4.84 -9.38 -2.87
C ILE A 46 4.33 -7.96 -2.66
N PHE A 47 3.09 -7.83 -2.22
CA PHE A 47 2.40 -6.55 -2.05
C PHE A 47 1.87 -6.36 -0.63
N ALA A 48 2.24 -5.25 0.00
CA ALA A 48 1.66 -4.79 1.26
C ALA A 48 0.52 -3.80 0.98
N ARG A 49 -0.70 -4.17 1.39
CA ARG A 49 -1.92 -3.38 1.23
C ARG A 49 -1.95 -2.12 2.13
N GLY A 50 -2.90 -1.24 1.90
CA GLY A 50 -3.02 0.05 2.59
C GLY A 50 -3.90 -0.05 3.83
N THR A 51 -3.91 1.02 4.64
CA THR A 51 -4.73 1.07 5.86
C THR A 51 -6.21 0.86 5.51
N PHE A 52 -6.90 0.02 6.28
CA PHE A 52 -8.29 -0.41 6.09
C PHE A 52 -8.56 -1.34 4.90
N ASP A 53 -7.53 -1.77 4.16
CA ASP A 53 -7.74 -2.71 3.07
C ASP A 53 -8.15 -4.10 3.57
N SER A 54 -9.08 -4.72 2.83
CA SER A 54 -9.47 -6.12 3.01
C SER A 54 -8.44 -7.09 2.44
N GLY A 55 -8.64 -8.39 2.72
CA GLY A 55 -7.79 -9.45 2.19
C GLY A 55 -6.31 -9.28 2.56
N ASN A 56 -5.43 -9.65 1.64
CA ASN A 56 -3.97 -9.49 1.81
C ASN A 56 -3.32 -8.58 0.75
N ILE A 57 -4.05 -8.21 -0.31
CA ILE A 57 -3.62 -7.22 -1.32
C ILE A 57 -4.58 -6.02 -1.47
N GLY A 58 -5.74 -6.04 -0.79
CA GLY A 58 -6.73 -4.96 -0.87
C GLY A 58 -7.46 -4.89 -2.20
N VAL A 59 -8.26 -3.83 -2.38
CA VAL A 59 -9.11 -3.62 -3.57
C VAL A 59 -8.74 -2.39 -4.41
N TRP A 60 -7.84 -1.54 -3.90
CA TRP A 60 -7.56 -0.23 -4.50
C TRP A 60 -6.44 -0.22 -5.52
N VAL A 61 -5.31 -0.86 -5.18
CA VAL A 61 -4.07 -0.78 -5.98
C VAL A 61 -3.51 -2.16 -6.28
N GLY A 62 -3.46 -3.04 -5.27
CA GLY A 62 -2.86 -4.37 -5.39
C GLY A 62 -3.39 -5.17 -6.59
N PRO A 63 -4.71 -5.34 -6.75
CA PRO A 63 -5.27 -6.11 -7.85
C PRO A 63 -4.92 -5.54 -9.23
N GLN A 64 -5.04 -4.23 -9.42
CA GLN A 64 -4.73 -3.57 -10.69
C GLN A 64 -3.25 -3.68 -11.02
N PHE A 65 -2.36 -3.46 -10.05
CA PHE A 65 -0.92 -3.64 -10.26
C PHE A 65 -0.57 -5.10 -10.60
N PHE A 66 -1.19 -6.06 -9.93
CA PHE A 66 -0.96 -7.49 -10.16
C PHE A 66 -1.50 -7.97 -11.52
N GLU A 67 -2.64 -7.43 -11.97
CA GLU A 67 -3.15 -7.65 -13.33
C GLU A 67 -2.16 -7.12 -14.38
N GLU A 68 -1.70 -5.88 -14.22
CA GLU A 68 -0.75 -5.24 -15.14
C GLU A 68 0.63 -5.92 -15.16
N LEU A 69 1.09 -6.44 -14.01
CA LEU A 69 2.30 -7.28 -13.93
C LEU A 69 2.12 -8.59 -14.69
N SER A 70 1.00 -9.29 -14.45
CA SER A 70 0.70 -10.57 -15.11
C SER A 70 0.58 -10.42 -16.63
N ALA A 71 0.09 -9.28 -17.10
CA ALA A 71 0.01 -8.95 -18.52
C ALA A 71 1.39 -8.76 -19.18
N ARG A 72 2.42 -8.38 -18.42
CA ARG A 72 3.78 -8.10 -18.93
C ARG A 72 4.79 -9.20 -18.65
N ILE A 73 4.55 -10.00 -17.62
CA ILE A 73 5.49 -11.01 -17.11
C ILE A 73 4.77 -12.36 -17.08
N PRO A 74 4.93 -13.21 -18.11
CA PRO A 74 4.19 -14.47 -18.22
C PRO A 74 4.45 -15.46 -17.06
N SER A 75 5.65 -15.43 -16.49
CA SER A 75 6.06 -16.28 -15.35
C SER A 75 6.21 -15.44 -14.10
N VAL A 76 5.08 -14.96 -13.58
CA VAL A 76 5.01 -14.22 -12.31
C VAL A 76 4.18 -14.98 -11.28
N THR A 77 4.67 -15.06 -10.04
CA THR A 77 3.88 -15.46 -8.88
C THR A 77 3.60 -14.26 -7.98
N LEU A 78 2.40 -14.21 -7.43
CA LEU A 78 1.85 -13.02 -6.77
C LEU A 78 1.46 -13.34 -5.33
N GLN A 79 1.81 -12.45 -4.40
CA GLN A 79 1.62 -12.67 -2.96
C GLN A 79 1.20 -11.39 -2.25
N GLY A 80 0.24 -11.48 -1.33
CA GLY A 80 -0.01 -10.44 -0.33
C GLY A 80 0.68 -10.75 0.99
N VAL A 81 0.96 -9.73 1.81
CA VAL A 81 1.48 -9.92 3.17
C VAL A 81 0.44 -10.61 4.05
N ASP A 82 0.84 -11.61 4.85
CA ASP A 82 -0.06 -12.40 5.69
C ASP A 82 -0.96 -11.50 6.55
N SER A 83 -2.27 -11.61 6.37
CA SER A 83 -3.27 -10.78 7.05
C SER A 83 -3.35 -11.05 8.56
N THR A 84 -2.83 -12.19 9.03
CA THR A 84 -2.76 -12.50 10.47
C THR A 84 -1.66 -11.72 11.19
N ALA A 85 -0.56 -11.40 10.47
CA ALA A 85 0.54 -10.58 10.97
C ALA A 85 0.36 -9.11 10.60
N TYR A 86 -0.22 -8.83 9.42
CA TYR A 86 -0.46 -7.48 8.92
C TYR A 86 -1.94 -7.14 8.86
N LYS A 87 -2.43 -6.49 9.92
CA LYS A 87 -3.83 -6.05 10.03
C LYS A 87 -4.19 -4.87 9.12
N ALA A 88 -3.18 -4.09 8.71
CA ALA A 88 -3.36 -2.85 7.96
C ALA A 88 -4.33 -1.88 8.66
N ASP A 89 -4.12 -1.65 9.96
CA ASP A 89 -4.95 -0.77 10.80
C ASP A 89 -4.29 0.60 11.01
N LEU A 90 -5.07 1.54 11.53
CA LEU A 90 -4.64 2.92 11.77
C LEU A 90 -3.52 3.00 12.81
N ASP A 91 -3.51 2.09 13.79
CA ASP A 91 -2.47 2.04 14.82
C ASP A 91 -1.11 1.70 14.21
N GLY A 92 -1.04 0.64 13.40
CA GLY A 92 0.17 0.30 12.66
C GLY A 92 0.64 1.42 11.72
N TYR A 93 -0.27 2.25 11.22
CA TYR A 93 0.11 3.43 10.44
C TYR A 93 0.69 4.56 11.30
N LEU A 94 -0.03 5.01 12.33
CA LEU A 94 0.31 6.22 13.09
C LEU A 94 1.37 6.01 14.17
N SER A 95 1.30 4.87 14.86
CA SER A 95 2.16 4.56 16.00
C SER A 95 3.51 4.04 15.52
N ASP A 96 3.49 3.08 14.59
CA ASP A 96 4.70 2.43 14.10
C ASP A 96 5.30 3.16 12.89
N GLY A 97 4.53 3.96 12.15
CA GLY A 97 4.95 4.41 10.82
C GLY A 97 5.04 3.24 9.84
N GLY A 98 3.99 2.42 9.78
CA GLY A 98 3.92 1.16 9.04
C GLY A 98 4.15 -0.05 9.96
N SER A 99 3.23 -1.01 9.97
CA SER A 99 3.28 -2.17 10.88
C SER A 99 4.62 -2.91 10.87
N SER A 100 5.24 -3.02 12.04
CA SER A 100 6.50 -3.76 12.21
C SER A 100 6.32 -5.27 12.01
N ASP A 101 5.21 -5.82 12.50
CA ASP A 101 4.84 -7.24 12.30
C ASP A 101 4.56 -7.54 10.83
N GLY A 102 3.91 -6.62 10.11
CA GLY A 102 3.73 -6.73 8.67
C GLY A 102 5.05 -6.72 7.91
N ALA A 103 6.00 -5.88 8.31
CA ALA A 103 7.33 -5.82 7.70
C ALA A 103 8.11 -7.12 7.93
N ALA A 104 8.06 -7.68 9.14
CA ALA A 104 8.66 -8.97 9.47
C ALA A 104 8.04 -10.12 8.67
N SER A 105 6.70 -10.13 8.53
CA SER A 105 5.97 -11.12 7.73
C SER A 105 6.35 -11.06 6.23
N LEU A 106 6.44 -9.86 5.67
CA LEU A 106 6.88 -9.64 4.29
C LEU A 106 8.31 -10.16 4.11
N ALA A 107 9.24 -9.75 4.98
CA ALA A 107 10.63 -10.17 4.92
C ALA A 107 10.80 -11.70 5.05
N SER A 108 10.03 -12.35 5.95
CA SER A 108 10.01 -13.81 6.08
C SER A 108 9.58 -14.46 4.77
N THR A 109 8.48 -14.00 4.17
CA THR A 109 7.97 -14.55 2.92
C THR A 109 8.98 -14.41 1.78
N VAL A 110 9.69 -13.28 1.70
CA VAL A 110 10.77 -13.05 0.72
C VAL A 110 11.94 -14.00 0.97
N ASN A 111 12.38 -14.16 2.22
CA ASN A 111 13.49 -15.06 2.57
C ASN A 111 13.15 -16.53 2.27
N ASP A 112 11.94 -16.96 2.62
CA ASP A 112 11.47 -18.33 2.43
C ASP A 112 11.32 -18.66 0.95
N TYR A 113 10.73 -17.73 0.17
CA TYR A 113 10.62 -17.89 -1.27
C TYR A 113 12.00 -17.92 -1.95
N ASN A 114 12.91 -17.01 -1.59
CA ASN A 114 14.26 -17.01 -2.14
C ASN A 114 15.03 -18.31 -1.82
N SER A 115 14.81 -18.87 -0.64
CA SER A 115 15.43 -20.16 -0.26
C SER A 115 14.93 -21.31 -1.12
N LYS A 116 13.67 -21.26 -1.56
CA LYS A 116 13.04 -22.23 -2.45
C LYS A 116 13.37 -22.00 -3.93
N CYS A 117 13.41 -20.74 -4.34
CA CYS A 117 13.55 -20.27 -5.71
C CYS A 117 14.68 -19.23 -5.82
N PRO A 118 15.94 -19.64 -5.63
CA PRO A 118 17.08 -18.72 -5.55
C PRO A 118 17.38 -17.99 -6.86
N ASP A 119 16.82 -18.44 -7.98
CA ASP A 119 17.02 -17.84 -9.30
C ASP A 119 15.96 -16.80 -9.66
N SER A 120 14.85 -16.72 -8.91
CA SER A 120 13.79 -15.76 -9.19
C SER A 120 14.22 -14.33 -8.90
N ALA A 121 13.74 -13.40 -9.73
CA ALA A 121 13.75 -11.97 -9.40
C ALA A 121 12.58 -11.66 -8.45
N ILE A 122 12.82 -10.84 -7.43
CA ILE A 122 11.82 -10.49 -6.41
C ILE A 122 11.44 -9.03 -6.52
N VAL A 123 10.14 -8.75 -6.58
CA VAL A 123 9.56 -7.41 -6.55
C VAL A 123 8.90 -7.24 -5.19
N VAL A 124 9.39 -6.28 -4.42
CA VAL A 124 8.75 -5.86 -3.16
C VAL A 124 7.91 -4.62 -3.46
N SER A 125 6.67 -4.62 -3.01
CA SER A 125 5.75 -3.53 -3.32
C SER A 125 4.78 -3.22 -2.19
N GLY A 126 4.24 -2.01 -2.18
CA GLY A 126 3.19 -1.63 -1.25
C GLY A 126 2.63 -0.25 -1.51
N TRP A 127 1.46 0.05 -0.94
CA TRP A 127 0.83 1.35 -1.09
C TRP A 127 0.37 1.92 0.25
N SER A 128 0.37 3.25 0.38
CA SER A 128 0.00 3.93 1.64
C SER A 128 0.85 3.42 2.82
N GLN A 129 0.22 2.99 3.92
CA GLN A 129 0.89 2.26 5.00
C GLN A 129 1.73 1.07 4.52
N GLY A 130 1.26 0.33 3.51
CA GLY A 130 1.97 -0.79 2.92
C GLY A 130 3.29 -0.40 2.26
N ALA A 131 3.43 0.83 1.76
CA ALA A 131 4.72 1.32 1.28
C ALA A 131 5.75 1.44 2.41
N LEU A 132 5.34 1.93 3.59
CA LEU A 132 6.18 1.96 4.78
C LEU A 132 6.57 0.54 5.23
N VAL A 133 5.62 -0.40 5.19
CA VAL A 133 5.86 -1.82 5.47
C VAL A 133 6.89 -2.40 4.50
N ALA A 134 6.80 -2.10 3.21
CA ALA A 134 7.74 -2.53 2.19
C ALA A 134 9.15 -1.98 2.44
N HIS A 135 9.29 -0.68 2.75
CA HIS A 135 10.57 -0.08 3.12
C HIS A 135 11.20 -0.77 4.35
N LYS A 136 10.44 -0.92 5.43
CA LYS A 136 10.90 -1.58 6.67
C LYS A 136 11.28 -3.04 6.46
N ALA A 137 10.54 -3.76 5.61
CA ALA A 137 10.80 -5.16 5.38
C ALA A 137 12.18 -5.37 4.72
N LEU A 138 12.59 -4.48 3.81
CA LEU A 138 13.88 -4.58 3.15
C LEU A 138 15.08 -4.47 4.11
N GLU A 139 14.93 -3.83 5.27
CA GLU A 139 15.96 -3.81 6.32
C GLU A 139 16.11 -5.18 7.04
N GLN A 140 15.10 -6.05 6.91
CA GLN A 140 14.99 -7.34 7.58
C GLN A 140 15.19 -8.54 6.63
N VAL A 141 15.19 -8.29 5.31
CA VAL A 141 15.47 -9.32 4.31
C VAL A 141 16.95 -9.74 4.40
N SER A 142 17.21 -11.05 4.31
CA SER A 142 18.57 -11.59 4.34
C SER A 142 19.40 -11.08 3.16
N SER A 143 20.72 -10.97 3.31
CA SER A 143 21.59 -10.51 2.22
C SER A 143 21.46 -11.36 0.94
N ALA A 144 21.21 -12.67 1.08
CA ALA A 144 21.00 -13.56 -0.06
C ALA A 144 19.74 -13.20 -0.85
N ALA A 145 18.63 -12.93 -0.15
CA ALA A 145 17.38 -12.55 -0.78
C ALA A 145 17.37 -11.09 -1.25
N LEU A 146 18.03 -10.17 -0.53
CA LEU A 146 18.21 -8.78 -0.96
C LEU A 146 18.91 -8.67 -2.32
N ASN A 147 19.89 -9.55 -2.59
CA ASN A 147 20.56 -9.63 -3.89
C ASN A 147 19.64 -10.10 -5.04
N LYS A 148 18.45 -10.61 -4.71
CA LYS A 148 17.42 -11.02 -5.67
C LYS A 148 16.26 -10.05 -5.73
N VAL A 149 16.21 -9.03 -4.88
CA VAL A 149 15.24 -7.95 -4.99
C VAL A 149 15.58 -7.09 -6.21
N ALA A 150 14.80 -7.26 -7.27
CA ALA A 150 14.94 -6.53 -8.52
C ALA A 150 14.33 -5.13 -8.44
N ALA A 151 13.26 -4.97 -7.64
CA ALA A 151 12.54 -3.71 -7.52
C ALA A 151 11.91 -3.49 -6.14
N LEU A 152 11.88 -2.21 -5.73
CA LEU A 152 10.90 -1.67 -4.78
C LEU A 152 9.91 -0.81 -5.57
N VAL A 153 8.61 -1.09 -5.45
CA VAL A 153 7.55 -0.32 -6.11
C VAL A 153 6.56 0.18 -5.07
N THR A 154 6.40 1.49 -4.97
CA THR A 154 5.47 2.10 -4.01
C THR A 154 4.43 3.00 -4.67
N PHE A 155 3.26 3.11 -4.06
CA PHE A 155 2.17 4.01 -4.49
C PHE A 155 1.68 4.83 -3.30
N GLY A 156 1.59 6.17 -3.45
CA GLY A 156 1.20 7.04 -2.34
C GLY A 156 2.12 6.90 -1.13
N ASP A 157 3.43 6.84 -1.37
CA ASP A 157 4.44 6.46 -0.38
C ASP A 157 4.67 7.56 0.67
N PRO A 158 4.29 7.36 1.95
CA PRO A 158 4.43 8.36 2.99
C PRO A 158 5.81 8.31 3.67
N ASN A 159 6.77 7.51 3.19
CA ASN A 159 8.08 7.36 3.83
C ASN A 159 8.78 8.71 4.08
N GLY A 160 8.68 9.66 3.15
CA GLY A 160 9.28 10.99 3.26
C GLY A 160 8.71 11.86 4.37
N VAL A 161 7.48 11.60 4.83
CA VAL A 161 6.83 12.33 5.94
C VAL A 161 6.90 11.57 7.27
N PHE A 162 7.37 10.32 7.27
CA PHE A 162 7.62 9.51 8.47
C PHE A 162 9.12 9.43 8.80
N SER A 163 9.74 8.28 8.52
CA SER A 163 11.09 7.93 8.98
C SER A 163 12.14 8.10 7.88
N ASN A 164 11.73 8.40 6.65
CA ASN A 164 12.59 8.56 5.48
C ASN A 164 13.62 7.41 5.36
N ILE A 165 13.11 6.17 5.50
CA ILE A 165 13.89 4.94 5.44
C ILE A 165 14.60 4.91 4.08
N SER A 166 15.92 4.78 4.12
CA SER A 166 16.73 4.72 2.91
C SER A 166 16.71 3.31 2.35
N LEU A 167 16.66 3.21 1.01
CA LEU A 167 16.79 1.93 0.32
C LEU A 167 18.12 1.25 0.70
N PRO A 168 18.15 -0.06 0.99
CA PRO A 168 19.39 -0.78 1.24
C PRO A 168 20.38 -0.59 0.10
N THR A 169 21.66 -0.40 0.42
CA THR A 169 22.72 -0.08 -0.57
C THR A 169 22.95 -1.18 -1.61
N SER A 170 22.48 -2.41 -1.35
CA SER A 170 22.49 -3.52 -2.29
C SER A 170 21.47 -3.36 -3.42
N ILE A 171 20.44 -2.53 -3.24
CA ILE A 171 19.41 -2.28 -4.24
C ILE A 171 19.74 -0.94 -4.92
N PRO A 172 19.98 -0.92 -6.24
CA PRO A 172 20.22 0.32 -6.97
C PRO A 172 19.04 1.28 -6.86
N SER A 173 19.31 2.59 -6.81
CA SER A 173 18.22 3.59 -6.84
C SER A 173 17.37 3.51 -8.12
N SER A 174 17.95 3.03 -9.23
CA SER A 174 17.21 2.76 -10.48
C SER A 174 16.22 1.60 -10.37
N SER A 175 16.27 0.81 -9.30
CA SER A 175 15.33 -0.26 -8.98
C SER A 175 14.20 0.21 -8.06
N PHE A 176 14.14 1.51 -7.73
CA PHE A 176 13.05 2.08 -6.95
C PHE A 176 12.14 2.94 -7.83
N SER A 177 10.84 2.62 -7.81
CA SER A 177 9.79 3.44 -8.41
C SER A 177 8.75 3.81 -7.35
N SER A 178 8.42 5.10 -7.26
CA SER A 178 7.41 5.61 -6.34
C SER A 178 6.39 6.44 -7.12
N SER A 179 5.16 5.95 -7.17
CA SER A 179 4.04 6.62 -7.81
C SER A 179 3.38 7.59 -6.84
N CYS A 180 3.23 8.85 -7.26
CA CYS A 180 2.61 9.88 -6.46
C CYS A 180 1.78 10.83 -7.34
N VAL A 181 0.55 11.13 -6.93
CA VAL A 181 -0.27 12.14 -7.62
C VAL A 181 0.29 13.53 -7.29
N THR A 182 0.74 14.26 -8.31
CA THR A 182 1.35 15.59 -8.18
C THR A 182 0.64 16.63 -9.06
N GLY A 183 0.97 17.91 -8.88
CA GLY A 183 0.42 19.01 -9.67
C GLY A 183 -0.50 19.91 -8.84
N THR A 184 -1.54 20.47 -9.47
CA THR A 184 -2.51 21.36 -8.81
C THR A 184 -3.44 20.62 -7.85
N VAL A 185 -3.63 19.32 -8.10
CA VAL A 185 -4.36 18.38 -7.25
C VAL A 185 -3.38 17.26 -6.95
N PHE A 186 -3.01 17.09 -5.69
CA PHE A 186 -1.89 16.23 -5.30
C PHE A 186 -2.23 15.39 -4.07
N ASP A 187 -1.45 14.33 -3.87
CA ASP A 187 -1.46 13.51 -2.67
C ASP A 187 -0.41 14.03 -1.68
N PRO A 188 -0.81 14.68 -0.57
CA PRO A 188 0.12 15.30 0.37
C PRO A 188 0.96 14.28 1.14
N LEU A 189 0.60 12.99 1.12
CA LEU A 189 1.38 11.97 1.80
C LEU A 189 2.71 11.70 1.12
N CYS A 190 2.80 11.88 -0.20
CA CYS A 190 4.00 11.61 -0.99
C CYS A 190 4.50 12.83 -1.80
N ALA A 191 3.64 13.80 -2.09
CA ALA A 191 4.01 14.97 -2.89
C ALA A 191 4.64 16.06 -2.03
N GLN A 192 5.54 16.83 -2.64
CA GLN A 192 6.07 18.04 -2.00
C GLN A 192 4.95 19.07 -1.83
N LEU A 193 4.72 19.51 -0.59
CA LEU A 193 3.73 20.54 -0.31
C LEU A 193 4.16 21.90 -0.89
N PRO A 194 3.24 22.65 -1.53
CA PRO A 194 3.49 24.04 -1.91
C PRO A 194 3.89 24.91 -0.71
N GLY A 195 4.76 25.89 -0.91
CA GLY A 195 5.22 26.78 0.18
C GLY A 195 4.10 27.63 0.81
N ASP A 196 2.99 27.83 0.09
CA ASP A 196 1.78 28.53 0.55
C ASP A 196 0.67 27.58 1.01
N PHE A 197 0.99 26.29 1.19
CA PHE A 197 0.02 25.29 1.62
C PHE A 197 -0.57 25.67 2.98
N LYS A 198 -1.91 25.76 3.03
CA LYS A 198 -2.63 26.05 4.26
C LYS A 198 -2.97 24.75 4.96
N PHE A 199 -2.29 24.50 6.08
CA PHE A 199 -2.63 23.38 6.93
C PHE A 199 -4.08 23.48 7.40
N PRO A 200 -4.82 22.36 7.34
CA PRO A 200 -6.15 22.31 7.91
C PRO A 200 -6.17 22.69 9.39
N THR A 201 -7.23 23.38 9.81
CA THR A 201 -7.32 23.92 11.18
C THR A 201 -8.35 23.21 12.04
N LEU A 202 -9.18 22.37 11.43
CA LEU A 202 -10.22 21.59 12.08
C LEU A 202 -10.06 20.10 11.76
N ILE A 203 -10.45 19.23 12.70
CA ILE A 203 -10.50 17.77 12.47
C ILE A 203 -11.44 17.43 11.29
N SER A 204 -12.53 18.20 11.12
CA SER A 204 -13.45 18.07 9.99
C SER A 204 -12.77 18.26 8.64
N ASP A 205 -11.65 18.99 8.59
CA ASP A 205 -10.89 19.18 7.35
C ASP A 205 -10.01 17.96 7.03
N ILE A 206 -9.73 17.13 8.04
CA ILE A 206 -9.00 15.85 7.91
C ILE A 206 -9.96 14.74 7.46
N VAL A 207 -11.13 14.67 8.10
CA VAL A 207 -12.10 13.59 7.84
C VAL A 207 -13.14 13.93 6.76
N GLY A 208 -13.35 15.21 6.48
CA GLY A 208 -14.28 15.70 5.47
C GLY A 208 -14.01 15.18 4.06
N PRO A 209 -12.74 15.05 3.62
CA PRO A 209 -12.42 14.43 2.34
C PRO A 209 -12.94 12.99 2.17
N PHE A 210 -13.14 12.24 3.26
CA PHE A 210 -13.71 10.88 3.18
C PHE A 210 -15.14 10.86 2.64
N ALA A 211 -15.89 11.96 2.78
CA ALA A 211 -17.24 12.08 2.20
C ALA A 211 -17.23 12.02 0.67
N SER A 212 -16.09 12.26 0.03
CA SER A 212 -15.95 12.20 -1.43
C SER A 212 -15.45 10.85 -1.96
N LEU A 213 -15.08 9.90 -1.09
CA LEU A 213 -14.63 8.57 -1.51
C LEU A 213 -15.63 7.84 -2.43
N PRO A 214 -16.96 7.87 -2.20
CA PRO A 214 -17.90 7.21 -3.11
C PRO A 214 -17.86 7.70 -4.56
N HIS A 215 -17.32 8.90 -4.81
CA HIS A 215 -17.22 9.46 -6.17
C HIS A 215 -15.98 9.03 -6.94
N ILE A 216 -14.98 8.46 -6.27
CA ILE A 216 -13.72 8.02 -6.89
C ILE A 216 -13.60 6.50 -6.99
N THR A 217 -14.51 5.76 -6.34
CA THR A 217 -14.53 4.30 -6.36
C THR A 217 -14.90 3.78 -7.73
N VAL A 218 -14.17 2.77 -8.20
CA VAL A 218 -14.46 2.05 -9.43
C VAL A 218 -14.98 0.67 -9.06
N GLY A 219 -16.26 0.43 -9.39
CA GLY A 219 -16.92 -0.85 -9.10
C GLY A 219 -17.43 -1.01 -7.66
N ALA A 220 -18.11 -2.12 -7.40
CA ALA A 220 -18.85 -2.35 -6.15
C ALA A 220 -17.92 -2.53 -4.94
N GLN A 221 -16.79 -3.21 -5.10
CA GLN A 221 -15.91 -3.54 -3.97
C GLN A 221 -15.11 -2.33 -3.47
N GLN A 222 -14.66 -1.43 -4.36
CA GLN A 222 -14.07 -0.16 -3.91
C GLN A 222 -15.12 0.70 -3.21
N ALA A 223 -16.36 0.71 -3.70
CA ALA A 223 -17.47 1.41 -3.03
C ALA A 223 -17.75 0.84 -1.63
N GLU A 224 -17.72 -0.49 -1.48
CA GLU A 224 -17.84 -1.17 -0.20
C GLU A 224 -16.65 -0.87 0.72
N ALA A 225 -15.42 -0.89 0.20
CA ALA A 225 -14.23 -0.54 0.96
C ALA A 225 -14.25 0.92 1.44
N ALA A 226 -14.70 1.86 0.60
CA ALA A 226 -14.92 3.25 0.99
C ALA A 226 -15.96 3.38 2.11
N ALA A 227 -17.08 2.67 2.01
CA ALA A 227 -18.10 2.65 3.06
C ALA A 227 -17.57 2.02 4.36
N SER A 228 -16.79 0.95 4.26
CA SER A 228 -16.17 0.24 5.36
C SER A 228 -15.14 1.11 6.09
N LEU A 229 -14.31 1.86 5.35
CA LEU A 229 -13.39 2.85 5.91
C LEU A 229 -14.14 3.87 6.75
N VAL A 230 -15.20 4.48 6.21
CA VAL A 230 -16.03 5.46 6.94
C VAL A 230 -16.64 4.86 8.21
N ALA A 231 -17.06 3.60 8.16
CA ALA A 231 -17.65 2.91 9.31
C ALA A 231 -16.61 2.53 10.38
N GLN A 232 -15.41 2.10 9.99
CA GLN A 232 -14.36 1.64 10.90
C GLN A 232 -13.53 2.77 11.52
N PHE A 233 -13.41 3.88 10.79
CA PHE A 233 -12.54 5.00 11.18
C PHE A 233 -12.78 5.52 12.60
N PRO A 234 -14.03 5.73 13.09
CA PRO A 234 -14.25 6.23 14.45
C PRO A 234 -13.74 5.29 15.54
N GLY A 235 -13.88 3.97 15.34
CA GLY A 235 -13.40 2.97 16.28
C GLY A 235 -11.87 2.94 16.32
N GLN A 236 -11.23 2.81 15.15
CA GLN A 236 -9.78 2.79 15.08
C GLN A 236 -9.14 4.12 15.52
N LEU A 237 -9.79 5.26 15.28
CA LEU A 237 -9.34 6.56 15.80
C LEU A 237 -9.38 6.60 17.33
N ALA A 238 -10.40 6.00 17.95
CA ALA A 238 -10.48 5.91 19.41
C ALA A 238 -9.37 5.01 19.99
N ASP A 239 -9.07 3.89 19.32
CA ASP A 239 -8.01 2.96 19.72
C ASP A 239 -6.60 3.58 19.54
N SER A 240 -6.41 4.41 18.50
CA SER A 240 -5.14 5.07 18.18
C SER A 240 -5.05 6.53 18.64
N TRP A 241 -5.86 6.92 19.64
CA TRP A 241 -6.05 8.34 19.99
C TRP A 241 -4.76 9.07 20.37
N ASP A 242 -3.90 8.46 21.18
CA ASP A 242 -2.65 9.10 21.63
C ASP A 242 -1.69 9.34 20.45
N SER A 243 -1.61 8.40 19.53
CA SER A 243 -0.81 8.52 18.30
C SER A 243 -1.42 9.49 17.30
N PHE A 244 -2.74 9.58 17.22
CA PHE A 244 -3.41 10.62 16.44
C PHE A 244 -3.05 12.01 16.98
N VAL A 245 -3.16 12.21 18.30
CA VAL A 245 -2.86 13.50 18.94
C VAL A 245 -1.39 13.89 18.78
N SER A 246 -0.44 12.95 18.88
CA SER A 246 0.97 13.25 18.68
C SER A 246 1.26 13.75 17.26
N ASN A 247 0.59 13.18 16.24
CA ASN A 247 0.71 13.58 14.85
C ASN A 247 -0.03 14.90 14.51
N LEU A 248 -0.75 15.54 15.45
CA LEU A 248 -1.29 16.90 15.26
C LEU A 248 -0.23 17.99 15.38
N ALA A 249 1.02 17.66 15.74
CA ALA A 249 2.13 18.61 15.71
C ALA A 249 2.31 19.19 14.29
N PRO A 250 2.68 20.48 14.13
CA PRO A 250 2.76 21.14 12.83
C PRO A 250 3.60 20.42 11.77
N GLU A 251 4.67 19.72 12.19
CA GLU A 251 5.56 18.98 11.29
C GLU A 251 5.04 17.58 10.90
N GLN A 252 4.09 17.03 11.68
CA GLN A 252 3.59 15.67 11.51
C GLN A 252 2.16 15.62 10.96
N PHE A 253 1.48 16.78 10.93
CA PHE A 253 0.10 16.90 10.48
C PHE A 253 -0.15 16.30 9.09
N VAL A 254 0.85 16.38 8.21
CA VAL A 254 0.80 15.81 6.85
C VAL A 254 0.45 14.33 6.86
N ARG A 255 0.89 13.57 7.87
CA ARG A 255 0.64 12.12 8.00
C ARG A 255 -0.85 11.80 8.14
N LEU A 256 -1.65 12.77 8.57
CA LEU A 256 -3.10 12.63 8.74
C LEU A 256 -3.87 13.07 7.48
N MET A 257 -3.20 13.64 6.48
CA MET A 257 -3.85 14.25 5.32
C MET A 257 -4.20 13.24 4.24
N LEU A 258 -5.22 12.42 4.48
CA LEU A 258 -5.69 11.47 3.49
C LEU A 258 -6.66 12.14 2.50
N THR A 259 -6.26 12.28 1.24
CA THR A 259 -7.05 12.94 0.19
C THR A 259 -7.62 11.93 -0.81
N PRO A 260 -8.66 12.30 -1.59
CA PRO A 260 -9.22 11.43 -2.62
C PRO A 260 -8.18 10.97 -3.66
N GLN A 261 -7.17 11.80 -3.93
CA GLN A 261 -6.10 11.51 -4.88
C GLN A 261 -5.32 10.24 -4.49
N HIS A 262 -5.17 9.99 -3.18
CA HIS A 262 -4.47 8.85 -2.62
C HIS A 262 -5.08 7.49 -3.03
N PHE A 263 -6.34 7.46 -3.46
CA PHE A 263 -7.03 6.22 -3.81
C PHE A 263 -7.12 5.98 -5.32
N THR A 264 -6.46 6.81 -6.13
CA THR A 264 -6.59 6.74 -7.60
C THR A 264 -5.52 5.89 -8.29
N TYR A 265 -4.48 5.46 -7.58
CA TYR A 265 -3.28 4.82 -8.14
C TYR A 265 -3.56 3.57 -8.98
N GLY A 266 -4.53 2.74 -8.59
CA GLY A 266 -4.92 1.56 -9.36
C GLY A 266 -5.59 1.90 -10.70
N ASN A 267 -6.23 3.06 -10.80
CA ASN A 267 -7.16 3.39 -11.88
C ASN A 267 -6.76 4.63 -12.70
N ASN A 268 -5.61 5.25 -12.41
CA ASN A 268 -5.14 6.48 -13.07
C ASN A 268 -3.96 6.24 -14.05
N GLY A 269 -3.63 4.98 -14.34
CA GLY A 269 -2.52 4.58 -15.20
C GLY A 269 -1.21 4.30 -14.46
N MET A 270 -1.05 4.74 -13.21
CA MET A 270 0.21 4.55 -12.46
C MET A 270 0.50 3.07 -12.16
N ALA A 271 -0.52 2.23 -11.95
CA ALA A 271 -0.34 0.78 -11.83
C ALA A 271 0.29 0.16 -13.10
N ALA A 272 -0.16 0.59 -14.28
CA ALA A 272 0.39 0.14 -15.56
C ALA A 272 1.83 0.66 -15.77
N GLU A 273 2.08 1.94 -15.48
CA GLU A 273 3.43 2.54 -15.53
C GLU A 273 4.41 1.83 -14.59
N ALA A 274 3.97 1.48 -13.39
CA ALA A 274 4.77 0.72 -12.43
C ALA A 274 5.06 -0.70 -12.93
N ALA A 275 4.09 -1.37 -13.56
CA ALA A 275 4.32 -2.68 -14.15
C ALA A 275 5.26 -2.63 -15.36
N ASP A 276 5.17 -1.59 -16.20
CA ASP A 276 6.11 -1.30 -17.29
C ASP A 276 7.53 -1.07 -16.76
N PHE A 277 7.66 -0.29 -15.68
CA PHE A 277 8.94 -0.10 -15.00
C PHE A 277 9.54 -1.44 -14.57
N VAL A 278 8.78 -2.29 -13.86
CA VAL A 278 9.26 -3.60 -13.40
C VAL A 278 9.67 -4.49 -14.57
N ALA A 279 8.84 -4.61 -15.61
CA ALA A 279 9.13 -5.44 -16.78
C ALA A 279 10.35 -4.93 -17.58
N GLY A 280 10.66 -3.63 -17.50
CA GLY A 280 11.82 -3.01 -18.13
C GLY A 280 13.15 -3.25 -17.41
N LEU A 281 13.15 -3.75 -16.17
CA LEU A 281 14.38 -3.95 -15.40
C LEU A 281 15.19 -5.13 -15.94
N SER A 282 16.50 -4.94 -16.06
CA SER A 282 17.42 -5.98 -16.54
C SER A 282 17.40 -7.24 -15.70
N ALA A 283 17.26 -7.11 -14.37
CA ALA A 283 17.14 -8.25 -13.45
C ALA A 283 15.87 -9.08 -13.70
N VAL A 284 14.77 -8.42 -14.10
CA VAL A 284 13.50 -9.08 -14.46
C VAL A 284 13.62 -9.74 -15.84
N GLN A 285 14.13 -9.02 -16.84
CA GLN A 285 14.33 -9.55 -18.19
C GLN A 285 15.28 -10.74 -18.23
N SER A 286 16.31 -10.76 -17.38
CA SER A 286 17.28 -11.86 -17.32
C SER A 286 16.74 -13.10 -16.62
N ALA A 287 15.66 -12.98 -15.83
CA ALA A 287 15.03 -14.09 -15.14
C ALA A 287 13.99 -14.81 -16.01
N GLN A 288 13.41 -14.12 -17.00
CA GLN A 288 12.44 -14.66 -17.96
C GLN A 288 13.10 -15.58 -18.99
#